data_AF-A0A1F6H9P8-F1
#
_entry.id   AF-A0A1F6H9P8-F1
#
_cell.length_a   1.000
_cell.length_b   1.000
_cell.length_c   1.000
_cell.angle_alpha   90.00
_cell.angle_beta   90.00
_cell.angle_gamma   90.00
#
_symmetry.space_group_name_H-M   'P 1'
#
loop_
_entity.id
_entity.type
_entity.pdbx_description
1 polymer ?
#
loop_
_entity_poly.entity_id
_entity_poly.type
_entity_poly.pdbx_seq_one_letter_code
_entity_poly.pdbx_strand_id
1 'polypeptide(L)'
;MEMFERDVWPKIIHIAKKKVETGEPIETIDRKNKNWVMKVEDNVITVRSEKNEINRPNGSPRPVPKWAIKEVWTILQKDGKMSRPDMLRQVDVDKYRRIGSVIRGILALLPNVSVKKIGRHSTLFYNAL
;
A
#
# COMPACT_ATOMS: atom_id res chain seq x y z
N MET A 1 -4.69 21.35 -8.10
CA MET A 1 -4.71 19.87 -8.16
C MET A 1 -3.53 19.38 -7.33
N GLU A 2 -3.81 18.66 -6.24
CA GLU A 2 -2.78 18.26 -5.27
C GLU A 2 -1.69 17.38 -5.92
N MET A 3 -0.42 17.54 -5.55
CA MET A 3 0.72 16.78 -6.13
C MET A 3 0.50 15.26 -6.17
N PHE A 4 -0.22 14.71 -5.19
CA PHE A 4 -0.59 13.29 -5.18
C PHE A 4 -1.37 12.87 -6.43
N GLU A 5 -2.37 13.68 -6.82
CA GLU A 5 -3.27 13.38 -7.93
C GLU A 5 -2.56 13.36 -9.28
N ARG A 6 -1.62 14.30 -9.45
CA ARG A 6 -0.87 14.46 -10.69
C ARG A 6 0.31 13.51 -10.79
N ASP A 7 1.05 13.32 -9.70
CA ASP A 7 2.41 12.77 -9.78
C ASP A 7 2.55 11.37 -9.16
N VAL A 8 1.61 10.96 -8.30
CA VAL A 8 1.69 9.72 -7.50
C VAL A 8 0.60 8.74 -7.90
N TRP A 9 -0.66 9.17 -7.92
CA TRP A 9 -1.79 8.29 -8.23
C TRP A 9 -1.67 7.60 -9.60
N PRO A 10 -1.28 8.29 -10.69
CA PRO A 10 -1.11 7.64 -11.99
C PRO A 10 -0.04 6.54 -11.98
N LYS A 11 1.03 6.72 -11.20
CA LYS A 11 2.09 5.70 -11.03
C LYS A 11 1.57 4.48 -10.27
N ILE A 12 0.80 4.71 -9.21
CA ILE A 12 0.17 3.62 -8.44
C ILE A 12 -0.81 2.84 -9.33
N ILE A 13 -1.63 3.53 -10.13
CA ILE A 13 -2.54 2.88 -11.09
C ILE A 13 -1.75 2.08 -12.12
N HIS A 14 -0.68 2.64 -12.68
CA HIS A 14 0.18 1.95 -13.63
C HIS A 14 0.77 0.66 -13.02
N ILE A 15 1.32 0.74 -11.80
CA ILE A 15 1.84 -0.43 -11.07
C ILE A 15 0.73 -1.46 -10.86
N ALA A 16 -0.44 -1.03 -10.39
CA ALA A 16 -1.56 -1.93 -10.11
C ALA A 16 -2.06 -2.65 -11.37
N LYS A 17 -2.22 -1.93 -12.49
CA LYS A 17 -2.60 -2.51 -13.79
C LYS A 17 -1.57 -3.53 -14.28
N LYS A 18 -0.28 -3.19 -14.20
CA LYS A 18 0.80 -4.14 -14.54
C LYS A 18 0.74 -5.42 -13.69
N LYS A 19 0.44 -5.30 -12.40
CA LYS A 19 0.28 -6.47 -11.49
C LYS A 19 -0.93 -7.35 -11.85
N VAL A 20 -2.01 -6.75 -12.37
CA VAL A 20 -3.13 -7.51 -12.93
C VAL A 20 -2.68 -8.29 -14.17
N GLU A 21 -2.00 -7.62 -15.10
CA GLU A 21 -1.55 -8.21 -16.37
C GLU A 21 -0.57 -9.36 -16.16
N THR A 22 0.39 -9.22 -15.24
CA THR A 22 1.40 -10.26 -14.99
C THR A 22 0.95 -11.34 -14.01
N GLY A 23 -0.16 -11.14 -13.30
CA GLY A 23 -0.58 -12.01 -12.19
C GLY A 23 0.36 -11.97 -10.97
N GLU A 24 1.37 -11.10 -10.97
CA GLU A 24 2.30 -10.99 -9.85
C GLU A 24 1.65 -10.30 -8.65
N PRO A 25 1.91 -10.76 -7.41
CA PRO A 25 1.37 -10.12 -6.23
C PRO A 25 2.14 -8.85 -5.85
N ILE A 26 1.48 -8.03 -5.03
CA ILE A 26 2.10 -7.03 -4.17
C ILE A 26 2.38 -7.68 -2.82
N GLU A 27 3.66 -7.75 -2.44
CA GLU A 27 4.06 -8.32 -1.16
C GLU A 27 3.95 -7.29 -0.03
N THR A 28 3.44 -7.71 1.12
CA THR A 28 3.60 -6.92 2.34
C THR A 28 5.06 -6.87 2.77
N ILE A 29 5.49 -5.75 3.33
CA ILE A 29 6.91 -5.53 3.63
C ILE A 29 7.45 -6.49 4.70
N ASP A 30 6.81 -6.55 5.88
CA ASP A 30 7.36 -7.24 7.04
C ASP A 30 7.21 -8.77 6.98
N ARG A 31 6.10 -9.26 6.42
CA ARG A 31 5.75 -10.69 6.41
C ARG A 31 5.77 -11.34 5.03
N LYS A 32 6.01 -10.56 3.98
CA LYS A 32 6.01 -11.05 2.59
C LYS A 32 4.72 -11.75 2.15
N ASN A 33 3.62 -11.55 2.87
CA ASN A 33 2.30 -12.02 2.46
C ASN A 33 1.94 -11.44 1.10
N LYS A 34 1.49 -12.30 0.18
CA LYS A 34 1.10 -11.93 -1.18
C LYS A 34 -0.29 -11.30 -1.22
N ASN A 35 -0.46 -10.26 -2.03
CA ASN A 35 -1.75 -9.62 -2.32
C ASN A 35 -1.88 -9.43 -3.82
N TRP A 36 -2.79 -10.17 -4.45
CA TRP A 36 -3.10 -10.04 -5.87
C TRP A 36 -4.06 -8.89 -6.10
N VAL A 37 -3.78 -8.07 -7.11
CA VAL A 37 -4.70 -7.03 -7.55
C VAL A 37 -5.77 -7.70 -8.40
N MET A 38 -7.04 -7.56 -8.01
CA MET A 38 -8.18 -8.18 -8.69
C MET A 38 -8.87 -7.21 -9.64
N LYS A 39 -8.95 -5.93 -9.26
CA LYS A 39 -9.62 -4.87 -10.01
C LYS A 39 -8.97 -3.53 -9.71
N VAL A 40 -8.86 -2.69 -10.72
CA VAL A 40 -8.38 -1.30 -10.61
C VAL A 40 -9.46 -0.37 -11.15
N GLU A 41 -9.93 0.54 -10.33
CA GLU A 41 -10.92 1.57 -10.65
C GLU A 41 -10.36 2.95 -10.29
N ASP A 42 -11.01 4.02 -10.75
CA ASP A 42 -10.49 5.40 -10.67
C ASP A 42 -10.07 5.83 -9.25
N ASN A 43 -10.78 5.34 -8.23
CA ASN A 43 -10.57 5.71 -6.83
C ASN A 43 -10.36 4.52 -5.89
N VAL A 44 -10.19 3.30 -6.41
CA VAL A 44 -10.03 2.11 -5.57
C VAL A 44 -9.23 1.01 -6.27
N ILE A 45 -8.36 0.36 -5.50
CA ILE A 45 -7.65 -0.85 -5.91
C ILE A 45 -8.19 -1.99 -5.07
N THR A 46 -8.76 -3.00 -5.71
CA THR A 46 -9.31 -4.16 -5.02
C THR A 46 -8.30 -5.29 -5.00
N VAL A 47 -7.99 -5.81 -3.81
CA VAL A 47 -6.94 -6.83 -3.60
C VAL A 47 -7.46 -8.08 -2.92
N ARG A 48 -6.87 -9.22 -3.25
CA ARG A 48 -7.07 -10.50 -2.59
C ARG A 48 -5.75 -10.95 -1.97
N SER A 49 -5.73 -11.16 -0.66
CA SER A 49 -4.52 -11.58 0.06
C SER A 49 -4.46 -13.09 0.18
N GLU A 50 -3.28 -13.68 0.08
CA GLU A 50 -3.02 -15.12 0.30
C GLU A 50 -3.60 -15.62 1.62
N LYS A 51 -3.41 -14.86 2.71
CA LYS A 51 -3.99 -15.19 4.01
C LYS A 51 -5.52 -15.30 3.97
N ASN A 52 -6.20 -14.50 3.16
CA ASN A 52 -7.65 -14.62 3.03
C ASN A 52 -8.00 -15.82 2.17
N GLU A 53 -7.28 -16.09 1.10
CA GLU A 53 -7.53 -17.28 0.27
C GLU A 53 -7.47 -18.56 1.10
N ILE A 54 -6.46 -18.67 1.97
CA ILE A 54 -6.26 -19.83 2.85
C ILE A 54 -7.35 -19.93 3.92
N ASN A 55 -7.68 -18.82 4.59
CA ASN A 55 -8.58 -18.87 5.76
C ASN A 55 -10.06 -18.65 5.41
N ARG A 56 -10.34 -18.04 4.26
CA ARG A 56 -11.65 -17.59 3.79
C ARG A 56 -11.64 -17.60 2.25
N PRO A 57 -11.61 -18.78 1.60
CA PRO A 57 -11.57 -18.88 0.14
C PRO A 57 -12.75 -18.18 -0.55
N ASN A 58 -13.90 -18.08 0.13
CA ASN A 58 -15.09 -17.36 -0.34
C ASN A 58 -15.13 -15.89 0.15
N GLY A 59 -14.05 -15.39 0.75
CA GLY A 59 -13.97 -14.03 1.25
C GLY A 59 -13.91 -13.03 0.11
N SER A 60 -14.71 -11.96 0.22
CA SER A 60 -14.67 -10.89 -0.75
C SER A 60 -13.28 -10.21 -0.79
N PRO A 61 -12.74 -9.93 -1.99
CA PRO A 61 -11.59 -9.06 -2.14
C PRO A 61 -11.77 -7.73 -1.40
N ARG A 62 -10.67 -7.17 -0.90
CA ARG A 62 -10.69 -5.97 -0.07
C ARG A 62 -10.46 -4.72 -0.93
N PRO A 63 -11.30 -3.68 -0.78
CA PRO A 63 -11.03 -2.40 -1.40
C PRO A 63 -9.92 -1.66 -0.64
N VAL A 64 -8.95 -1.13 -1.38
CA VAL A 64 -7.93 -0.19 -0.90
C VAL A 64 -8.23 1.15 -1.58
N PRO A 65 -8.94 2.06 -0.90
CA PRO A 65 -9.38 3.28 -1.52
C PRO A 65 -8.24 4.28 -1.69
N LYS A 66 -8.31 5.09 -2.74
CA LYS A 66 -7.35 6.14 -3.09
C LYS A 66 -7.08 7.10 -1.94
N TRP A 67 -8.14 7.55 -1.25
CA TRP A 67 -8.02 8.47 -0.12
C TRP A 67 -7.13 7.89 0.99
N ALA A 68 -7.20 6.57 1.21
CA ALA A 68 -6.42 5.94 2.26
C ALA A 68 -4.93 5.88 1.90
N ILE A 69 -4.62 5.60 0.63
CA ILE A 69 -3.25 5.64 0.11
C ILE A 69 -2.71 7.07 0.17
N LYS A 70 -3.53 8.07 -0.21
CA LYS A 70 -3.19 9.49 -0.16
C LYS A 70 -2.83 9.93 1.25
N GLU A 71 -3.63 9.58 2.24
CA GLU A 71 -3.37 9.93 3.65
C GLU A 71 -2.02 9.39 4.14
N VAL A 72 -1.75 8.09 3.91
CA VAL A 72 -0.48 7.47 4.29
C VAL A 72 0.70 8.08 3.53
N TRP A 73 0.51 8.39 2.25
CA TRP A 73 1.51 9.08 1.44
C TRP A 73 1.82 10.47 1.98
N THR A 74 0.81 11.27 2.30
CA THR A 74 0.98 12.63 2.85
C THR A 74 1.75 12.60 4.16
N ILE A 75 1.45 11.66 5.05
CA ILE A 75 2.20 11.50 6.31
C ILE A 75 3.65 11.08 6.00
N LEU A 76 3.87 10.13 5.09
CA LEU A 76 5.21 9.68 4.73
C LEU A 76 6.06 10.80 4.11
N GLN A 77 5.47 11.66 3.26
CA GLN A 77 6.16 12.82 2.71
C GLN A 77 6.50 13.85 3.79
N LYS A 78 5.57 14.11 4.71
CA LYS A 78 5.75 15.08 5.79
C LYS A 78 6.86 14.67 6.77
N ASP A 79 6.84 13.40 7.20
CA ASP A 79 7.76 12.90 8.24
C ASP A 79 9.07 12.36 7.66
N GLY A 80 9.14 12.17 6.34
CA GLY A 80 10.26 11.57 5.61
C GLY A 80 10.45 10.07 5.84
N LYS A 81 9.85 9.50 6.89
CA LYS A 81 9.90 8.06 7.20
C LYS A 81 8.66 7.57 7.93
N MET A 82 8.32 6.30 7.77
CA MET A 82 7.16 5.70 8.43
C MET A 82 7.32 4.19 8.68
N SER A 83 7.31 3.78 9.95
CA SER A 83 7.16 2.38 10.34
C SER A 83 5.69 1.97 10.42
N ARG A 84 5.40 0.67 10.54
CA ARG A 84 4.01 0.20 10.74
C ARG A 84 3.38 0.73 12.04
N PRO A 85 4.07 0.72 13.20
CA PRO A 85 3.55 1.37 14.41
C PRO A 85 3.28 2.86 14.22
N ASP A 86 4.15 3.60 13.52
CA ASP A 86 3.94 5.04 13.27
C ASP A 86 2.68 5.28 12.46
N MET A 87 2.52 4.54 11.35
CA MET A 87 1.31 4.61 10.53
C MET A 87 0.05 4.39 11.39
N LEU A 88 0.01 3.33 12.18
CA LEU A 88 -1.15 2.99 13.02
C LEU A 88 -1.41 4.01 14.14
N ARG A 89 -0.43 4.83 14.54
CA ARG A 89 -0.65 5.91 15.50
C ARG A 89 -1.21 7.18 14.86
N GLN A 90 -0.93 7.37 13.57
CA GLN A 90 -1.26 8.59 12.84
C GLN A 90 -2.55 8.48 12.00
N VAL A 91 -3.02 7.25 11.78
CA VAL A 91 -4.27 6.98 11.05
C VAL A 91 -5.29 6.31 11.97
N ASP A 92 -6.56 6.37 11.58
CA ASP A 92 -7.65 5.64 12.22
C ASP A 92 -7.41 4.12 12.11
N VAL A 93 -6.99 3.48 13.21
CA VAL A 93 -6.60 2.07 13.20
C VAL A 93 -7.71 1.18 12.67
N ASP A 94 -8.98 1.45 12.96
CA ASP A 94 -10.07 0.56 12.54
C ASP A 94 -10.28 0.61 11.03
N LYS A 95 -10.12 1.78 10.41
CA LYS A 95 -10.14 1.94 8.96
C LYS A 95 -8.94 1.26 8.27
N TYR A 96 -7.76 1.29 8.90
CA TYR A 96 -6.52 0.86 8.27
C TYR A 96 -6.01 -0.52 8.69
N ARG A 97 -6.55 -1.13 9.75
CA ARG A 97 -6.07 -2.40 10.31
C ARG A 97 -5.97 -3.51 9.28
N ARG A 98 -6.88 -3.50 8.30
CA ARG A 98 -7.04 -4.54 7.28
C ARG A 98 -6.35 -4.27 5.96
N ILE A 99 -5.99 -3.01 5.68
CA ILE A 99 -5.44 -2.57 4.38
C ILE A 99 -4.09 -1.88 4.50
N GLY A 100 -3.67 -1.46 5.70
CA GLY A 100 -2.45 -0.69 5.91
C GLY A 100 -1.18 -1.42 5.51
N SER A 101 -1.11 -2.75 5.70
CA SER A 101 0.03 -3.54 5.20
C SER A 101 0.10 -3.58 3.67
N VAL A 102 -1.05 -3.52 2.99
CA VAL A 102 -1.13 -3.46 1.53
C VAL A 102 -0.75 -2.07 1.05
N ILE A 103 -1.27 -1.02 1.68
CA ILE A 103 -0.91 0.38 1.35
C ILE A 103 0.60 0.57 1.46
N ARG A 104 1.22 0.09 2.54
CA ARG A 104 2.68 0.15 2.69
C ARG A 104 3.42 -0.63 1.59
N GLY A 105 2.91 -1.80 1.21
CA GLY A 105 3.46 -2.58 0.08
C GLY A 105 3.34 -1.84 -1.25
N ILE A 106 2.20 -1.19 -1.53
CA ILE A 106 2.00 -0.34 -2.71
C ILE A 106 3.00 0.81 -2.72
N LEU A 107 3.12 1.55 -1.62
CA LEU A 107 4.02 2.70 -1.53
C LEU A 107 5.49 2.28 -1.67
N ALA A 108 5.88 1.10 -1.19
CA ALA A 108 7.23 0.58 -1.34
C ALA A 108 7.62 0.28 -2.81
N LEU A 109 6.66 0.21 -3.74
CA LEU A 109 6.92 0.04 -5.17
C LEU A 109 7.17 1.37 -5.90
N LEU A 110 6.99 2.50 -5.22
CA LEU A 110 7.26 3.81 -5.81
C LEU A 110 8.78 4.07 -5.85
N PRO A 111 9.29 4.68 -6.95
CA PRO A 111 10.73 4.85 -7.15
C PRO A 111 11.38 5.78 -6.11
N ASN A 112 10.62 6.70 -5.54
CA ASN A 112 11.05 7.63 -4.50
C ASN A 112 10.78 7.12 -3.08
N VAL A 113 10.47 5.83 -2.92
CA VAL A 113 10.29 5.21 -1.61
C VAL A 113 11.30 4.09 -1.45
N SER A 114 12.08 4.13 -0.38
CA SER A 114 12.96 3.02 0.00
C SER A 114 12.48 2.33 1.27
N VAL A 115 12.86 1.06 1.42
CA VAL A 115 12.52 0.26 2.60
C VAL A 115 13.80 -0.13 3.31
N LYS A 116 13.90 0.19 4.61
CA LYS A 116 15.01 -0.25 5.47
C LYS A 116 14.48 -0.91 6.72
N LYS A 117 15.18 -1.93 7.23
CA LYS A 117 14.87 -2.54 8.52
C LYS A 117 15.53 -1.73 9.62
N ILE A 118 14.75 -1.24 10.59
CA ILE A 118 15.21 -0.53 11.77
C ILE A 118 14.72 -1.29 12.99
N GLY A 119 15.64 -1.96 13.68
CA GLY A 119 15.30 -2.87 14.78
C GLY A 119 14.35 -3.98 14.32
N ARG A 120 13.16 -4.05 14.93
CA ARG A 120 12.13 -5.08 14.65
C ARG A 120 11.15 -4.70 13.54
N HIS A 121 11.25 -3.51 12.96
CA HIS A 121 10.27 -3.01 11.99
C HIS A 121 10.93 -2.66 10.67
N SER A 122 10.29 -2.99 9.55
CA SER A 122 10.60 -2.33 8.30
C SER A 122 10.00 -0.93 8.30
N THR A 123 10.75 0.03 7.78
CA THR A 123 10.41 1.45 7.74
C THR A 123 10.48 1.93 6.29
N LEU A 124 9.44 2.62 5.84
CA LEU A 124 9.42 3.34 4.57
C LEU A 124 10.20 4.65 4.74
N PHE A 125 10.92 5.06 3.71
CA PHE A 125 11.59 6.35 3.63
C PHE A 125 11.20 7.03 2.33
N TYR A 126 10.77 8.28 2.43
CA TYR A 126 10.55 9.14 1.28
C TYR A 126 11.88 9.79 0.88
N ASN A 127 12.29 9.57 -0.36
CA ASN A 127 13.47 10.18 -0.94
C ASN A 127 12.98 11.32 -1.85
N ALA A 128 13.10 12.57 -1.42
CA ALA A 128 12.87 13.70 -2.30
C ALA A 128 13.87 13.60 -3.47
N LEU A 129 13.35 13.50 -4.69
CA LEU A 129 14.12 13.56 -5.93
C LEU A 129 14.40 15.02 -6.28
#